data_AF-A0A951C978-F1
#
_entry.id   AF-A0A951C978-F1
#
_cell.length_a   1.000
_cell.length_b   1.000
_cell.length_c   1.000
_cell.angle_alpha   90.00
_cell.angle_beta   90.00
_cell.angle_gamma   90.00
#
_symmetry.space_group_name_H-M   'P 1'
#
loop_
_entity.id
_entity.type
_entity.pdbx_description
1 polymer ?
#
loop_
_entity_poly.entity_id
_entity_poly.type
_entity_poly.pdbx_seq_one_letter_code
_entity_poly.pdbx_strand_id
1 'polypeptide(L)'
;MFAIIIMLLFTAGVGFGQVTDATRRNLDRCLSGLSSCNLSQLTPSELASVAAEAKKRNFTKCMSRSATCDPARLSKKEAEAVDTEYLRQNTEKCLSGAATCDPMRLSQVDLPRVRTAAKQRNLERCLAGSANCDPLGLSDSDQKAVKAAAQRRNLESCLNETSSCSPLDLSPADLKTVEAARHKRNLESCLGGLSSCDPLLLSEQETTKVVDAMHRRNADGCIAGFTTCDPSLLNGPEAAAVAAARQRKGAVK
;
A
#
# COMPACT_ATOMS: atom_id res chain seq x y z
N MET A 1 13.01 85.92 -69.04
CA MET A 1 14.12 85.06 -68.59
C MET A 1 14.33 85.28 -67.10
N PHE A 2 14.66 84.18 -66.40
CA PHE A 2 14.93 84.02 -64.96
C PHE A 2 13.78 83.63 -64.04
N ALA A 3 13.93 82.39 -63.58
CA ALA A 3 13.16 81.61 -62.63
C ALA A 3 13.75 81.75 -61.22
N ILE A 4 12.93 81.59 -60.18
CA ILE A 4 13.38 81.19 -58.85
C ILE A 4 12.44 80.10 -58.32
N ILE A 5 13.07 78.97 -57.98
CA ILE A 5 12.50 77.68 -57.59
C ILE A 5 12.30 77.67 -56.06
N ILE A 6 11.11 77.27 -55.60
CA ILE A 6 10.81 77.01 -54.18
C ILE A 6 11.20 75.56 -53.87
N MET A 7 12.21 75.37 -53.01
CA MET A 7 12.61 74.06 -52.47
C MET A 7 11.66 73.66 -51.32
N LEU A 8 10.92 72.57 -51.49
CA LEU A 8 10.22 71.85 -50.42
C LEU A 8 11.10 70.68 -49.93
N LEU A 9 11.49 70.72 -48.66
CA LEU A 9 12.21 69.65 -47.96
C LEU A 9 11.20 68.59 -47.49
N PHE A 10 11.28 67.39 -48.06
CA PHE A 10 10.66 66.18 -47.51
C PHE A 10 11.66 65.47 -46.61
N THR A 11 11.35 65.38 -45.32
CA THR A 11 12.05 64.53 -44.35
C THR A 11 11.65 63.07 -44.55
N ALA A 12 12.60 62.21 -44.90
CA ALA A 12 12.40 60.77 -44.98
C ALA A 12 12.36 60.17 -43.56
N GLY A 13 11.22 59.58 -43.20
CA GLY A 13 11.06 58.79 -41.99
C GLY A 13 11.87 57.49 -42.07
N VAL A 14 12.64 57.21 -41.02
CA VAL A 14 13.35 55.94 -40.84
C VAL A 14 12.33 54.89 -40.36
N GLY A 15 12.02 53.91 -41.21
CA GLY A 15 11.12 52.82 -40.88
C GLY A 15 11.77 51.80 -39.96
N PHE A 16 11.44 51.82 -38.67
CA PHE A 16 11.61 50.66 -37.79
C PHE A 16 10.48 49.66 -38.09
N GLY A 17 10.83 48.47 -38.61
CA GLY A 17 9.87 47.41 -38.92
C GLY A 17 9.05 46.99 -37.70
N GLN A 18 7.72 47.06 -37.80
CA GLN A 18 6.82 46.67 -36.71
C GLN A 18 6.76 45.13 -36.60
N VAL A 19 7.16 44.61 -35.44
CA VAL A 19 6.95 43.20 -35.07
C VAL A 19 5.45 42.95 -34.96
N THR A 20 4.89 42.15 -35.87
CA THR A 20 3.46 41.83 -35.84
C THR A 20 3.14 40.83 -34.71
N ASP A 21 1.93 40.87 -34.16
CA ASP A 21 1.51 39.92 -33.12
C ASP A 21 1.57 38.46 -33.60
N ALA A 22 1.44 38.21 -34.90
CA ALA A 22 1.59 36.88 -35.48
C ALA A 22 3.04 36.38 -35.38
N THR A 23 4.03 37.24 -35.63
CA THR A 23 5.46 36.93 -35.51
C THR A 23 5.84 36.66 -34.06
N ARG A 24 5.35 37.47 -33.12
CA ARG A 24 5.54 37.26 -31.67
C ARG A 24 4.96 35.92 -31.22
N ARG A 25 3.70 35.63 -31.58
CA ARG A 25 3.08 34.33 -31.28
C ARG A 25 3.81 33.15 -31.92
N ASN A 26 4.36 33.31 -33.12
CA ASN A 26 5.17 32.26 -33.75
C ASN A 26 6.45 31.99 -32.94
N LEU A 27 7.17 33.05 -32.55
CA LEU A 27 8.35 32.95 -31.70
C LEU A 27 8.03 32.24 -30.37
N ASP A 28 6.94 32.60 -29.69
CA ASP A 28 6.53 31.96 -28.43
C ASP A 28 6.29 30.46 -28.57
N ARG A 29 5.63 30.04 -29.66
CA ARG A 29 5.40 28.62 -29.97
C ARG A 29 6.73 27.90 -30.25
N CYS A 30 7.67 28.54 -30.93
CA CYS A 30 9.01 28.00 -31.19
C CYS A 30 9.86 27.90 -29.92
N LEU A 31 9.87 28.94 -29.09
CA LEU A 31 10.54 28.95 -27.79
C LEU A 31 9.95 27.88 -26.88
N SER A 32 8.66 27.57 -26.99
CA SER A 32 8.01 26.47 -26.25
C SER A 32 8.21 25.08 -26.88
N GLY A 33 8.73 25.01 -28.12
CA GLY A 33 8.97 23.75 -28.83
C GLY A 33 7.71 23.05 -29.34
N LEU A 34 6.66 23.81 -29.63
CA LEU A 34 5.41 23.30 -30.18
C LEU A 34 5.57 22.94 -31.66
N SER A 35 4.90 21.88 -32.11
CA SER A 35 4.92 21.43 -33.52
C SER A 35 4.39 22.48 -34.51
N SER A 36 3.57 23.42 -34.02
CA SER A 36 3.05 24.56 -34.79
C SER A 36 4.06 25.71 -35.01
N CYS A 37 5.30 25.56 -34.54
CA CYS A 37 6.38 26.51 -34.76
C CYS A 37 6.78 26.52 -36.25
N ASN A 38 6.78 27.70 -36.87
CA ASN A 38 7.33 27.87 -38.22
C ASN A 38 8.70 28.55 -38.17
N LEU A 39 9.77 27.79 -38.40
CA LEU A 39 11.15 28.29 -38.35
C LEU A 39 11.48 29.28 -39.48
N SER A 40 10.76 29.25 -40.61
CA SER A 40 11.04 30.16 -41.74
C SER A 40 10.64 31.61 -41.49
N GLN A 41 9.89 31.86 -40.41
CA GLN A 41 9.45 33.19 -40.00
C GLN A 41 10.33 33.83 -38.92
N LEU A 42 11.46 33.19 -38.57
CA LEU A 42 12.35 33.65 -37.51
C LEU A 42 13.60 34.35 -38.06
N THR A 43 14.02 35.40 -37.39
CA THR A 43 15.31 36.05 -37.61
C THR A 43 16.47 35.18 -37.10
N PRO A 44 17.73 35.44 -37.52
CA PRO A 44 18.89 34.69 -37.03
C PRO A 44 19.06 34.72 -35.49
N SER A 45 18.75 35.85 -34.83
CA SER A 45 18.83 35.96 -33.36
C SER A 45 17.71 35.18 -32.66
N GLU A 46 16.50 35.18 -33.24
CA GLU A 46 15.38 34.36 -32.76
C GLU A 46 15.65 32.86 -32.94
N LEU A 47 16.22 32.45 -34.08
CA LEU A 47 16.66 31.07 -34.31
C LEU A 47 17.70 30.63 -33.27
N ALA A 48 18.67 31.48 -32.96
CA ALA A 48 19.66 31.22 -31.90
C ALA A 48 18.98 31.06 -30.52
N SER A 49 17.98 31.89 -30.22
CA SER A 49 17.20 31.81 -28.98
C SER A 49 16.38 30.53 -28.89
N VAL A 50 15.70 30.15 -29.97
CA VAL A 50 14.93 28.90 -30.07
C VAL A 50 15.85 27.68 -29.95
N ALA A 51 17.03 27.71 -30.56
CA ALA A 51 18.02 26.64 -30.42
C ALA A 51 18.52 26.49 -28.97
N ALA A 52 18.76 27.61 -28.29
CA ALA A 52 19.15 27.61 -26.87
C ALA A 52 18.05 27.02 -25.98
N GLU A 53 16.78 27.38 -26.20
CA GLU A 53 15.65 26.82 -25.45
C GLU A 53 15.42 25.33 -25.78
N ALA A 54 15.58 24.93 -27.03
CA ALA A 54 15.52 23.52 -27.42
C ALA A 54 16.61 22.69 -26.72
N LYS A 55 17.81 23.25 -26.56
CA LYS A 55 18.90 22.63 -25.82
C LYS A 55 18.56 22.48 -24.33
N LYS A 56 18.04 23.54 -23.68
CA LYS A 56 17.57 23.49 -22.28
C LYS A 56 16.51 22.41 -22.08
N ARG A 57 15.48 22.35 -22.95
CA ARG A 57 14.45 21.31 -22.88
C ARG A 57 15.03 19.91 -23.05
N ASN A 58 15.97 19.73 -23.98
CA ASN A 58 16.64 18.43 -24.16
C ASN A 58 17.38 18.01 -22.89
N PHE A 59 18.13 18.93 -22.27
CA PHE A 59 18.81 18.67 -21.00
C PHE A 59 17.83 18.25 -19.89
N THR A 60 16.70 18.94 -19.71
CA THR A 60 15.66 18.56 -18.74
C THR A 60 15.06 17.18 -19.02
N LYS A 61 14.80 16.85 -20.28
CA LYS A 61 14.35 15.51 -20.70
C LYS A 61 15.37 14.43 -20.35
N CYS A 62 16.65 14.72 -20.55
CA CYS A 62 17.73 13.81 -20.20
C CYS A 62 17.83 13.65 -18.67
N MET A 63 17.80 14.72 -17.88
CA MET A 63 17.82 14.62 -16.41
C MET A 63 16.69 13.75 -15.83
N SER A 64 15.55 13.68 -16.52
CA SER A 64 14.37 12.89 -16.14
C SER A 64 14.30 11.50 -16.78
N ARG A 65 15.33 11.03 -17.50
CA ARG A 65 15.32 9.76 -18.26
C ARG A 65 14.17 9.64 -19.27
N SER A 66 13.70 10.76 -19.81
CA SER A 66 12.65 10.74 -20.83
C SER A 66 13.13 9.97 -22.06
N ALA A 67 12.25 9.13 -22.62
CA ALA A 67 12.51 8.44 -23.90
C ALA A 67 12.74 9.42 -25.08
N THR A 68 12.39 10.70 -24.92
CA THR A 68 12.61 11.75 -25.93
C THR A 68 13.87 12.59 -25.69
N CYS A 69 14.73 12.19 -24.74
CA CYS A 69 16.07 12.74 -24.60
C CYS A 69 16.92 12.34 -25.81
N ASP A 70 17.62 13.32 -26.39
CA ASP A 70 18.66 13.09 -27.39
C ASP A 70 20.05 13.38 -26.78
N PRO A 71 20.82 12.34 -26.39
CA PRO A 71 22.11 12.51 -25.74
C PRO A 71 23.15 13.22 -26.62
N ALA A 72 23.03 13.11 -27.96
CA ALA A 72 23.99 13.70 -28.89
C ALA A 72 23.94 15.24 -28.90
N ARG A 73 22.88 15.83 -28.35
CA ARG A 73 22.68 17.28 -28.26
C ARG A 73 23.16 17.91 -26.94
N LEU A 74 23.72 17.10 -26.05
CA LEU A 74 24.30 17.58 -24.79
C LEU A 74 25.73 18.08 -25.01
N SER A 75 26.09 19.18 -24.34
CA SER A 75 27.51 19.50 -24.14
C SER A 75 28.14 18.49 -23.18
N LYS A 76 29.48 18.43 -23.18
CA LYS A 76 30.23 17.56 -22.26
C LYS A 76 29.81 17.74 -20.79
N LYS A 77 29.70 18.99 -20.32
CA LYS A 77 29.28 19.31 -18.95
C LYS A 77 27.84 18.88 -18.65
N GLU A 78 26.93 19.03 -19.61
CA GLU A 78 25.55 18.58 -19.46
C GLU A 78 25.46 17.04 -19.43
N ALA A 79 26.24 16.35 -20.27
CA ALA A 79 26.30 14.90 -20.27
C ALA A 79 26.84 14.35 -18.93
N GLU A 80 27.90 14.96 -18.39
CA GLU A 80 28.44 14.62 -17.06
C GLU A 80 27.41 14.83 -15.94
N ALA A 81 26.63 15.92 -16.00
CA ALA A 81 25.57 16.18 -15.02
C ALA A 81 24.43 15.15 -15.11
N VAL A 82 24.00 14.80 -16.34
CA VAL A 82 22.99 13.75 -16.56
C VAL A 82 23.46 12.40 -16.05
N ASP A 83 24.72 12.03 -16.32
CA ASP A 83 25.25 10.75 -15.85
C ASP A 83 25.34 10.69 -14.32
N THR A 84 25.78 11.78 -13.68
CA THR A 84 25.77 11.90 -12.21
C THR A 84 24.37 11.71 -11.64
N GLU A 85 23.36 12.33 -12.24
CA GLU A 85 21.96 12.17 -11.82
C GLU A 85 21.47 10.73 -12.04
N TYR A 86 21.86 10.09 -13.14
CA TYR A 86 21.51 8.70 -13.40
C TYR A 86 22.13 7.75 -12.39
N LEU A 87 23.39 7.97 -12.00
CA LEU A 87 24.05 7.20 -10.95
C LEU A 87 23.36 7.41 -9.60
N ARG A 88 23.03 8.66 -9.23
CA ARG A 88 22.29 8.99 -8.02
C ARG A 88 20.95 8.24 -7.94
N GLN A 89 20.14 8.33 -8.99
CA GLN A 89 18.85 7.64 -9.07
C GLN A 89 19.01 6.11 -9.05
N ASN A 90 20.07 5.57 -9.67
CA ASN A 90 20.36 4.14 -9.62
C ASN A 90 20.69 3.69 -8.19
N THR A 91 21.54 4.44 -7.48
CA THR A 91 21.86 4.16 -6.08
C THR A 91 20.61 4.16 -5.20
N GLU A 92 19.68 5.11 -5.39
CA GLU A 92 18.40 5.15 -4.65
C GLU A 92 17.52 3.92 -4.93
N LYS A 93 17.42 3.50 -6.19
CA LYS A 93 16.72 2.27 -6.58
C LYS A 93 17.34 1.04 -5.92
N CYS A 94 18.67 0.96 -5.90
CA CYS A 94 19.38 -0.16 -5.27
C CYS A 94 19.22 -0.16 -3.74
N LEU A 95 19.29 1.02 -3.11
CA LEU A 95 19.05 1.19 -1.68
C LEU A 95 17.62 0.82 -1.27
N SER A 96 16.63 1.08 -2.12
CA SER A 96 15.23 0.66 -1.87
C SER A 96 14.94 -0.78 -2.28
N GLY A 97 15.81 -1.41 -3.08
CA GLY A 97 15.60 -2.76 -3.59
C GLY A 97 14.65 -2.85 -4.76
N ALA A 98 14.51 -1.77 -5.53
CA ALA A 98 13.72 -1.76 -6.75
C ALA A 98 14.30 -2.71 -7.81
N ALA A 99 13.44 -3.42 -8.55
CA ALA A 99 13.85 -4.33 -9.62
C ALA A 99 14.61 -3.63 -10.77
N THR A 100 14.49 -2.30 -10.89
CA THR A 100 15.20 -1.49 -11.89
C THR A 100 16.56 -0.97 -11.41
N CYS A 101 17.04 -1.45 -10.27
CA CYS A 101 18.43 -1.26 -9.84
C CYS A 101 19.38 -1.98 -10.79
N ASP A 102 20.42 -1.28 -11.25
CA ASP A 102 21.56 -1.86 -11.95
C ASP A 102 22.78 -1.89 -11.01
N PRO A 103 23.15 -3.06 -10.46
CA PRO A 103 24.28 -3.17 -9.53
C PRO A 103 25.63 -2.83 -10.16
N MET A 104 25.77 -2.94 -11.49
CA MET A 104 27.04 -2.68 -12.18
C MET A 104 27.37 -1.18 -12.25
N ARG A 105 26.39 -0.32 -11.98
CA ARG A 105 26.54 1.13 -11.95
C ARG A 105 26.76 1.71 -10.55
N LEU A 106 26.92 0.86 -9.53
CA LEU A 106 27.18 1.32 -8.18
C LEU A 106 28.65 1.68 -7.98
N SER A 107 28.91 2.75 -7.25
CA SER A 107 30.26 3.09 -6.80
C SER A 107 30.75 2.09 -5.75
N GLN A 108 32.07 1.99 -5.57
CA GLN A 108 32.66 1.18 -4.49
C GLN A 108 32.19 1.60 -3.10
N VAL A 109 31.84 2.88 -2.93
CA VAL A 109 31.31 3.44 -1.68
C VAL A 109 29.84 3.05 -1.46
N ASP A 110 29.06 2.95 -2.54
CA ASP A 110 27.63 2.64 -2.44
C ASP A 110 27.34 1.15 -2.31
N LEU A 111 28.19 0.27 -2.87
CA LEU A 111 28.05 -1.18 -2.78
C LEU A 111 27.83 -1.70 -1.35
N PRO A 112 28.66 -1.36 -0.34
CA PRO A 112 28.43 -1.83 1.03
C PRO A 112 27.13 -1.27 1.63
N ARG A 113 26.76 -0.02 1.31
CA ARG A 113 25.50 0.58 1.78
C ARG A 113 24.28 -0.16 1.24
N VAL A 114 24.29 -0.48 -0.07
CA VAL A 114 23.24 -1.25 -0.74
C VAL A 114 23.15 -2.66 -0.17
N ARG A 115 24.29 -3.33 0.09
CA ARG A 115 24.31 -4.66 0.70
C ARG A 115 23.71 -4.66 2.11
N THR A 116 24.06 -3.67 2.94
CA THR A 116 23.46 -3.51 4.27
C THR A 116 21.95 -3.28 4.18
N ALA A 117 21.51 -2.38 3.29
CA ALA A 117 20.08 -2.15 3.08
C ALA A 117 19.35 -3.41 2.60
N ALA A 118 19.96 -4.21 1.71
CA ALA A 118 19.40 -5.46 1.23
C ALA A 118 19.27 -6.50 2.36
N LYS A 119 20.29 -6.65 3.22
CA LYS A 119 20.23 -7.52 4.40
C LYS A 119 19.13 -7.09 5.36
N GLN A 120 19.01 -5.79 5.62
CA GLN A 120 17.96 -5.24 6.48
C GLN A 120 16.56 -5.56 5.95
N ARG A 121 16.30 -5.29 4.66
CA ARG A 121 15.01 -5.64 4.05
C ARG A 121 14.73 -7.14 4.06
N ASN A 122 15.77 -7.97 3.91
CA ASN A 122 15.62 -9.41 4.00
C ASN A 122 15.21 -9.84 5.41
N LEU A 123 15.90 -9.33 6.44
CA LEU A 123 15.55 -9.55 7.84
C LEU A 123 14.10 -9.15 8.13
N GLU A 124 13.67 -7.97 7.69
CA GLU A 124 12.29 -7.50 7.85
C GLU A 124 11.27 -8.44 7.20
N ARG A 125 11.52 -8.90 5.97
CA ARG A 125 10.67 -9.90 5.29
C ARG A 125 10.60 -11.21 6.06
N CYS A 126 11.72 -11.69 6.58
CA CYS A 126 11.79 -12.91 7.37
C CYS A 126 11.06 -12.78 8.71
N LEU A 127 11.25 -11.65 9.39
CA LEU A 127 10.52 -11.33 10.63
C LEU A 127 9.01 -11.23 10.40
N ALA A 128 8.57 -10.78 9.23
CA ALA A 128 7.16 -10.75 8.84
C ALA A 128 6.61 -12.13 8.39
N GLY A 129 7.46 -13.13 8.16
CA GLY A 129 7.05 -14.43 7.64
C GLY A 129 6.74 -14.42 6.13
N SER A 130 7.32 -13.48 5.38
CA SER A 130 7.15 -13.41 3.93
C SER A 130 7.78 -14.62 3.24
N ALA A 131 7.11 -15.14 2.21
CA ALA A 131 7.66 -16.20 1.33
C ALA A 131 8.91 -15.74 0.55
N ASN A 132 9.11 -14.42 0.40
CA ASN A 132 10.29 -13.83 -0.26
C ASN A 132 11.44 -13.57 0.72
N CYS A 133 11.39 -14.16 1.91
CA CYS A 133 12.51 -14.22 2.84
C CYS A 133 13.58 -15.18 2.30
N ASP A 134 14.84 -14.74 2.29
CA ASP A 134 16.00 -15.62 2.09
C ASP A 134 16.65 -15.92 3.45
N PRO A 135 16.41 -17.10 4.07
CA PRO A 135 16.97 -17.42 5.37
C PRO A 135 18.49 -17.60 5.35
N LEU A 136 19.10 -17.91 4.19
CA LEU A 136 20.55 -18.12 4.07
C LEU A 136 21.32 -16.79 4.16
N GLY A 137 20.64 -15.67 3.89
CA GLY A 137 21.22 -14.32 4.00
C GLY A 137 21.26 -13.74 5.41
N LEU A 138 20.81 -14.48 6.43
CA LEU A 138 20.67 -14.01 7.81
C LEU A 138 21.85 -14.42 8.70
N SER A 139 22.20 -13.57 9.66
CA SER A 139 23.10 -13.96 10.76
C SER A 139 22.43 -14.95 11.72
N ASP A 140 23.22 -15.65 12.54
CA ASP A 140 22.67 -16.58 13.53
C ASP A 140 21.74 -15.90 14.54
N SER A 141 22.06 -14.66 14.94
CA SER A 141 21.19 -13.87 15.82
C SER A 141 19.87 -13.52 15.14
N ASP A 142 19.93 -13.18 13.85
CA ASP A 142 18.74 -12.86 13.06
C ASP A 142 17.86 -14.09 12.87
N GLN A 143 18.44 -15.25 12.58
CA GLN A 143 17.69 -16.50 12.45
C GLN A 143 16.97 -16.87 13.75
N LYS A 144 17.60 -16.67 14.91
CA LYS A 144 16.95 -16.83 16.23
C LYS A 144 15.78 -15.88 16.40
N ALA A 145 15.94 -14.61 16.03
CA ALA A 145 14.87 -13.62 16.10
C ALA A 145 13.69 -13.96 15.16
N VAL A 146 13.98 -14.42 13.94
CA VAL A 146 12.98 -14.87 12.96
C VAL A 146 12.24 -16.11 13.46
N LYS A 147 12.93 -17.09 14.04
CA LYS A 147 12.30 -18.27 14.64
C LYS A 147 11.36 -17.88 15.78
N ALA A 148 11.80 -17.00 16.67
CA ALA A 148 10.95 -16.51 17.75
C ALA A 148 9.72 -15.74 17.22
N ALA A 149 9.89 -14.94 16.16
CA ALA A 149 8.78 -14.26 15.50
C ALA A 149 7.79 -15.23 14.86
N ALA A 150 8.29 -16.30 14.21
CA ALA A 150 7.46 -17.34 13.63
C ALA A 150 6.65 -18.09 14.70
N GLN A 151 7.28 -18.45 15.83
CA GLN A 151 6.58 -19.08 16.96
C GLN A 151 5.46 -18.19 17.52
N ARG A 152 5.71 -16.88 17.68
CA ARG A 152 4.68 -15.93 18.12
C ARG A 152 3.50 -15.86 17.17
N ARG A 153 3.75 -15.77 15.85
CA ARG A 153 2.67 -15.76 14.84
C ARG A 153 1.88 -17.06 14.82
N ASN A 154 2.55 -18.20 15.02
CA ASN A 154 1.88 -19.50 15.08
C ASN A 154 0.98 -19.60 16.32
N LEU A 155 1.46 -19.18 17.50
CA LEU A 155 0.65 -19.10 18.71
C LEU A 155 -0.58 -18.22 18.50
N GLU A 156 -0.41 -17.02 17.94
CA GLU A 156 -1.52 -16.11 17.63
C GLU A 156 -2.53 -16.75 16.66
N SER A 157 -2.06 -17.37 15.58
CA SER A 157 -2.88 -18.12 14.63
C SER A 157 -3.70 -19.20 15.34
N CYS A 158 -3.08 -19.96 16.24
CA CYS A 158 -3.74 -21.03 16.99
C CYS A 158 -4.74 -20.54 18.03
N LEU A 159 -4.46 -19.42 18.70
CA LEU A 159 -5.40 -18.79 19.63
C LEU A 159 -6.64 -18.25 18.90
N ASN A 160 -6.47 -17.77 17.68
CA ASN A 160 -7.51 -17.23 16.80
C ASN A 160 -8.18 -18.28 15.89
N GLU A 161 -7.81 -19.57 16.03
CA GLU A 161 -8.37 -20.68 15.23
C GLU A 161 -8.24 -20.50 13.70
N THR A 162 -7.18 -19.82 13.26
CA THR A 162 -6.94 -19.64 11.82
C THR A 162 -6.39 -20.92 11.19
N SER A 163 -6.60 -21.10 9.89
CA SER A 163 -6.09 -22.23 9.12
C SER A 163 -4.55 -22.29 9.04
N SER A 164 -3.87 -21.19 9.35
CA SER A 164 -2.40 -21.10 9.42
C SER A 164 -1.82 -21.67 10.73
N CYS A 165 -2.65 -22.02 11.71
CA CYS A 165 -2.21 -22.66 12.95
C CYS A 165 -1.56 -24.02 12.66
N SER A 166 -0.34 -24.20 13.14
CA SER A 166 0.39 -25.46 13.12
C SER A 166 0.65 -25.92 14.56
N PRO A 167 -0.22 -26.76 15.16
CA PRO A 167 -0.12 -27.13 16.58
C PRO A 167 1.19 -27.83 16.94
N LEU A 168 1.79 -28.56 15.99
CA LEU A 168 3.06 -29.28 16.16
C LEU A 168 4.26 -28.34 16.33
N ASP A 169 4.12 -27.07 15.92
CA ASP A 169 5.18 -26.06 16.00
C ASP A 169 5.07 -25.18 17.26
N LEU A 170 4.13 -25.49 18.16
CA LEU A 170 3.99 -24.80 19.44
C LEU A 170 4.97 -25.36 20.47
N SER A 171 5.43 -24.50 21.38
CA SER A 171 6.09 -25.00 22.59
C SER A 171 5.05 -25.71 23.48
N PRO A 172 5.46 -26.60 24.40
CA PRO A 172 4.52 -27.24 25.33
C PRO A 172 3.70 -26.24 26.17
N ALA A 173 4.31 -25.12 26.55
CA ALA A 173 3.62 -24.06 27.29
C ALA A 173 2.57 -23.34 26.43
N ASP A 174 2.91 -23.07 25.17
CA ASP A 174 2.02 -22.44 24.20
C ASP A 174 0.86 -23.35 23.83
N LEU A 175 1.12 -24.65 23.64
CA LEU A 175 0.09 -25.66 23.37
C LEU A 175 -0.93 -25.69 24.51
N LYS A 176 -0.48 -25.76 25.77
CA LYS A 176 -1.38 -25.71 26.94
C LYS A 176 -2.21 -24.42 26.97
N THR A 177 -1.63 -23.29 26.57
CA THR A 177 -2.32 -22.00 26.48
C THR A 177 -3.43 -22.04 25.42
N VAL A 178 -3.13 -22.60 24.24
CA VAL A 178 -4.09 -22.78 23.15
C VAL A 178 -5.21 -23.74 23.54
N GLU A 179 -4.89 -24.87 24.17
CA GLU A 179 -5.86 -25.86 24.64
C GLU A 179 -6.81 -25.26 25.68
N ALA A 180 -6.28 -24.52 26.66
CA ALA A 180 -7.11 -23.81 27.63
C ALA A 180 -8.05 -22.78 26.97
N ALA A 181 -7.56 -22.06 25.96
CA ALA A 181 -8.37 -21.10 25.21
C ALA A 181 -9.49 -21.79 24.40
N ARG A 182 -9.18 -22.92 23.74
CA ARG A 182 -10.16 -23.73 23.00
C ARG A 182 -11.21 -24.32 23.94
N HIS A 183 -10.78 -24.89 25.06
CA HIS A 183 -11.68 -25.43 26.10
C HIS A 183 -12.65 -24.37 26.62
N LYS A 184 -12.13 -23.17 26.92
CA LYS A 184 -12.96 -22.04 27.36
C LYS A 184 -14.03 -21.66 26.32
N ARG A 185 -13.65 -21.54 25.05
CA ARG A 185 -14.62 -21.23 23.96
C ARG A 185 -15.64 -22.34 23.74
N ASN A 186 -15.23 -23.59 23.89
CA ASN A 186 -16.14 -24.73 23.83
C ASN A 186 -17.17 -24.66 24.96
N LEU A 187 -16.72 -24.42 26.20
CA LEU A 187 -17.62 -24.24 27.34
C LEU A 187 -18.59 -23.08 27.11
N GLU A 188 -18.11 -21.94 26.62
CA GLU A 188 -18.96 -20.79 26.28
C GLU A 188 -20.00 -21.14 25.20
N SER A 189 -19.61 -21.90 24.17
CA SER A 189 -20.52 -22.39 23.13
C SER A 189 -21.59 -23.32 23.71
N CYS A 190 -21.20 -24.26 24.58
CA CYS A 190 -22.11 -25.18 25.24
C CYS A 190 -23.08 -24.47 26.19
N LEU A 191 -22.57 -23.52 26.99
CA LEU A 191 -23.39 -22.66 27.83
C LEU A 191 -24.34 -21.79 27.01
N GLY A 192 -23.98 -21.41 25.78
CA GLY A 192 -24.85 -20.70 24.84
C GLY A 192 -25.85 -21.59 24.09
N GLY A 193 -25.67 -22.92 24.10
CA GLY A 193 -26.46 -23.85 23.29
C GLY A 193 -26.15 -23.76 21.79
N LEU A 194 -24.92 -23.37 21.43
CA LEU A 194 -24.48 -23.26 20.04
C LEU A 194 -24.15 -24.65 19.46
N SER A 195 -24.31 -24.82 18.15
CA SER A 195 -23.97 -26.06 17.44
C SER A 195 -22.47 -26.38 17.42
N SER A 196 -21.62 -25.39 17.71
CA SER A 196 -20.17 -25.55 17.86
C SER A 196 -19.76 -26.19 19.20
N CYS A 197 -20.71 -26.45 20.10
CA CYS A 197 -20.45 -27.16 21.35
C CYS A 197 -20.07 -28.62 21.10
N ASP A 198 -18.90 -29.02 21.61
CA ASP A 198 -18.51 -30.40 21.78
C ASP A 198 -18.60 -30.79 23.27
N PRO A 199 -19.63 -31.52 23.70
CA PRO A 199 -19.81 -31.88 25.11
C PRO A 199 -18.76 -32.89 25.60
N LEU A 200 -18.07 -33.60 24.71
CA LEU A 200 -17.05 -34.59 25.08
C LEU A 200 -15.79 -33.94 25.66
N LEU A 201 -15.62 -32.64 25.44
CA LEU A 201 -14.49 -31.87 25.95
C LEU A 201 -14.75 -31.27 27.33
N LEU A 202 -15.96 -31.40 27.88
CA LEU A 202 -16.31 -30.80 29.17
C LEU A 202 -15.91 -31.69 30.35
N SER A 203 -15.51 -31.06 31.45
CA SER A 203 -15.47 -31.74 32.75
C SER A 203 -16.88 -32.03 33.26
N GLU A 204 -16.99 -32.92 34.24
CA GLU A 204 -18.27 -33.25 34.89
C GLU A 204 -18.95 -32.00 35.49
N GLN A 205 -18.18 -31.15 36.17
CA GLN A 205 -18.70 -29.90 36.76
C GLN A 205 -19.20 -28.92 35.69
N GLU A 206 -18.53 -28.84 34.55
CA GLU A 206 -18.95 -28.01 33.42
C GLU A 206 -20.20 -28.56 32.75
N THR A 207 -20.30 -29.89 32.63
CA THR A 207 -21.49 -30.58 32.09
C THR A 207 -22.73 -30.24 32.91
N THR A 208 -22.65 -30.30 34.24
CA THR A 208 -23.77 -29.90 35.11
C THR A 208 -24.20 -28.45 34.85
N LYS A 209 -23.24 -27.52 34.75
CA LYS A 209 -23.55 -26.11 34.43
C LYS A 209 -24.22 -25.94 33.07
N VAL A 210 -23.79 -26.71 32.07
CA VAL A 210 -24.38 -26.69 30.71
C VAL A 210 -25.80 -27.25 30.71
N VAL A 211 -26.05 -28.34 31.44
CA VAL A 211 -27.40 -28.90 31.62
C VAL A 211 -28.33 -27.90 32.31
N ASP A 212 -27.88 -27.26 33.39
CA ASP A 212 -28.65 -26.22 34.08
C ASP A 212 -28.97 -25.04 33.15
N ALA A 213 -27.98 -24.60 32.35
CA ALA A 213 -28.17 -23.52 31.39
C ALA A 213 -29.15 -23.92 30.28
N MET A 214 -29.09 -25.16 29.79
CA MET A 214 -30.02 -25.70 28.81
C MET A 214 -31.46 -25.75 29.35
N HIS A 215 -31.64 -26.26 30.56
CA HIS A 215 -32.93 -26.32 31.24
C HIS A 215 -33.54 -24.92 31.40
N ARG A 216 -32.73 -23.95 31.84
CA ARG A 216 -33.17 -22.55 31.96
C ARG A 216 -33.61 -21.96 30.63
N ARG A 217 -32.82 -22.11 29.57
CA ARG A 217 -33.20 -21.65 28.22
C ARG A 217 -34.48 -22.30 27.72
N ASN A 218 -34.68 -23.58 28.01
CA ASN A 218 -35.91 -24.28 27.65
C ASN A 218 -37.12 -23.68 28.38
N ALA A 219 -37.02 -23.48 29.69
CA ALA A 219 -38.06 -22.84 30.50
C ALA A 219 -38.38 -21.42 30.01
N ASP A 220 -37.35 -20.59 29.81
CA ASP A 220 -37.49 -19.23 29.27
C ASP A 220 -38.16 -19.24 27.89
N GLY A 221 -37.78 -20.19 27.03
CA GLY A 221 -38.36 -20.35 25.71
C GLY A 221 -39.84 -20.75 25.76
N CYS A 222 -40.21 -21.66 26.67
CA CYS A 222 -41.62 -22.02 26.88
C CYS A 222 -42.44 -20.85 27.43
N ILE A 223 -41.88 -20.04 28.33
CA ILE A 223 -42.54 -18.83 28.85
C ILE A 223 -42.73 -17.81 27.72
N ALA A 224 -41.71 -17.65 26.87
CA ALA A 224 -41.78 -16.82 25.68
C ALA A 224 -42.74 -17.38 24.61
N GLY A 225 -43.14 -18.65 24.71
CA GLY A 225 -44.06 -19.31 23.79
C GLY A 225 -43.41 -19.78 22.50
N PHE A 226 -42.09 -20.01 22.49
CA PHE A 226 -41.42 -20.63 21.36
C PHE A 226 -41.86 -22.08 21.20
N THR A 227 -42.10 -22.50 19.96
CA THR A 227 -42.51 -23.87 19.62
C THR A 227 -41.38 -24.88 19.73
N THR A 228 -40.13 -24.41 19.78
CA THR A 228 -38.92 -25.24 19.92
C THR A 228 -38.61 -25.61 21.37
N CYS A 229 -39.38 -25.12 22.34
CA CYS A 229 -39.23 -25.54 23.72
C CYS A 229 -39.87 -26.91 23.94
N ASP A 230 -39.32 -27.70 24.86
CA ASP A 230 -39.86 -28.99 25.29
C ASP A 230 -40.51 -28.86 26.67
N PRO A 231 -41.86 -28.86 26.75
CA PRO A 231 -42.57 -28.75 28.02
C PRO A 231 -42.33 -29.94 28.97
N SER A 232 -41.88 -31.09 28.46
CA SER A 232 -41.63 -32.28 29.29
C SER A 232 -40.43 -32.11 30.22
N LEU A 233 -39.56 -31.14 29.92
CA LEU A 233 -38.37 -30.82 30.70
C LEU A 233 -38.62 -29.76 31.78
N LEU A 234 -39.86 -29.26 31.96
CA LEU A 234 -40.16 -28.23 32.94
C LEU A 234 -40.40 -28.84 34.33
N ASN A 235 -39.91 -28.16 35.37
CA ASN A 235 -40.36 -28.45 36.73
C ASN A 235 -41.72 -27.80 37.04
N GLY A 236 -42.33 -28.16 38.18
CA GLY A 236 -43.65 -27.67 38.57
C GLY A 236 -43.79 -26.14 38.56
N PRO A 237 -42.90 -25.39 39.24
CA PRO A 237 -42.89 -23.93 39.20
C PRO A 237 -42.78 -23.33 37.79
N GLU A 238 -41.92 -23.89 36.94
CA GLU A 238 -41.76 -23.42 35.55
C GLU A 238 -43.00 -23.68 34.70
N ALA A 239 -43.61 -24.86 34.82
CA ALA A 239 -44.86 -25.19 34.11
C ALA A 239 -46.00 -24.24 34.50
N ALA A 240 -46.11 -23.88 35.79
CA ALA A 240 -47.07 -22.90 36.26
C ALA A 240 -46.79 -21.50 35.67
N ALA A 241 -45.51 -21.09 35.60
CA ALA A 241 -45.12 -19.82 34.99
C ALA A 241 -45.47 -19.76 33.49
N VAL A 242 -45.25 -20.85 32.75
CA VAL A 242 -45.64 -20.97 31.33
C VAL A 242 -47.16 -20.87 31.15
N ALA A 243 -47.94 -21.55 31.99
CA ALA A 243 -49.41 -21.48 31.95
C ALA A 243 -49.91 -20.06 32.19
N ALA A 244 -49.37 -19.37 33.21
CA ALA A 244 -49.69 -17.97 33.50
C ALA A 244 -49.32 -17.03 32.34
N ALA A 245 -48.15 -17.23 31.72
CA ALA A 245 -47.73 -16.45 30.55
C ALA A 245 -48.66 -16.64 29.35
N ARG A 246 -49.12 -17.87 29.08
CA ARG A 246 -50.08 -18.19 28.01
C ARG A 246 -51.45 -17.56 28.25
N GLN A 247 -51.96 -17.63 29.49
CA GLN A 247 -53.22 -16.98 29.86
C GLN A 247 -53.18 -15.47 29.64
N ARG A 248 -52.08 -14.81 30.04
CA ARG A 248 -51.88 -13.36 29.80
C ARG A 248 -51.87 -13.02 28.31
N LYS A 249 -51.18 -13.81 27.47
CA LYS A 249 -51.16 -13.59 26.01
C LYS A 249 -52.51 -13.85 25.33
N GLY A 250 -53.29 -14.79 25.85
CA GLY A 250 -54.65 -15.06 25.38
C GLY A 250 -55.67 -13.99 25.77
N ALA A 251 -55.43 -13.26 26.87
CA ALA A 251 -56.30 -12.19 27.36
C ALA A 251 -56.05 -10.81 26.69
N VAL A 252 -55.04 -10.69 25.83
CA VAL A 252 -54.67 -9.45 25.10
C VAL A 252 -55.09 -9.50 23.61
N LYS A 253 -55.80 -10.55 23.20
CA LYS A 253 -56.48 -10.65 21.89
C LYS A 253 -57.96 -10.34 22.03
#